data_AF-K6W7I6-F1
#
_entry.id   AF-K6W7I6-F1
#
_cell.length_a   1.000
_cell.length_b   1.000
_cell.length_c   1.000
_cell.angle_alpha   90.00
_cell.angle_beta   90.00
_cell.angle_gamma   90.00
#
_symmetry.space_group_name_H-M   'P 1'
#
loop_
_entity.id
_entity.type
_entity.pdbx_description
1 polymer ?
#
loop_
_entity_poly.entity_id
_entity_poly.type
_entity_poly.pdbx_seq_one_letter_code
_entity_poly.pdbx_strand_id
1 'polypeptide(L)'
;MPEAERVFGILAERDWLRSLDVDAFADGLAWVWGETTAIHPFRDVNTRSQHVFFTQLARDAGWVIDWSQTPGDVFAHARTLAIVEDHSGLDALIRPNLVTVEDSEQRDRLIQHLKEHTQGFTTRKTARDPDVLDRELDAARERRRTL
;
A
#
# COMPACT_ATOMS: atom_id res chain seq x y z
N MET A 1 -20.85 4.84 26.55
CA MET A 1 -19.40 4.61 26.32
C MET A 1 -18.86 5.77 25.51
N PRO A 2 -17.64 6.26 25.78
CA PRO A 2 -16.93 7.16 24.89
C PRO A 2 -16.86 6.61 23.47
N GLU A 3 -16.94 7.49 22.47
CA GLU A 3 -17.03 7.08 21.05
C GLU A 3 -15.84 6.24 20.59
N ALA A 4 -14.64 6.53 21.10
CA ALA A 4 -13.45 5.72 20.85
C ALA A 4 -13.58 4.28 21.36
N GLU A 5 -14.12 4.06 22.56
CA GLU A 5 -14.33 2.71 23.09
C GLU A 5 -15.31 1.92 22.23
N ARG A 6 -16.36 2.58 21.72
CA ARG A 6 -17.33 1.96 20.81
C ARG A 6 -16.67 1.55 19.49
N VAL A 7 -15.98 2.47 18.83
CA VAL A 7 -15.38 2.27 17.51
C VAL A 7 -14.29 1.19 17.56
N PHE A 8 -13.36 1.29 18.51
CA PHE A 8 -12.27 0.31 18.64
C PHE A 8 -12.74 -1.01 19.24
N GLY A 9 -13.84 -1.02 20.02
CA GLY A 9 -14.50 -2.24 20.46
C GLY A 9 -15.05 -3.04 19.27
N ILE A 10 -15.80 -2.39 18.38
CA ILE A 10 -16.32 -3.03 17.15
C ILE A 10 -15.17 -3.52 16.26
N LEU A 11 -14.10 -2.73 16.12
CA LEU A 11 -12.92 -3.13 15.35
C LEU A 11 -12.27 -4.40 15.91
N ALA A 12 -12.16 -4.49 17.23
CA ALA A 12 -11.60 -5.66 17.91
C ALA A 12 -12.50 -6.90 17.76
N GLU A 13 -13.82 -6.74 17.84
CA GLU A 13 -14.80 -7.81 17.58
C GLU A 13 -14.71 -8.35 16.15
N ARG A 14 -14.33 -7.50 15.19
CA ARG A 14 -14.07 -7.85 13.78
C ARG A 14 -12.65 -8.35 13.52
N ASP A 15 -11.96 -8.80 14.56
CA ASP A 15 -10.58 -9.31 14.51
C ASP A 15 -9.58 -8.38 13.81
N TRP A 16 -9.76 -7.06 13.97
CA TRP A 16 -8.92 -6.04 13.33
C TRP A 16 -8.87 -6.14 11.80
N LEU A 17 -9.98 -6.57 11.19
CA LEU A 17 -10.18 -6.71 9.75
C LEU A 17 -9.25 -7.75 9.09
N ARG A 18 -8.67 -8.66 9.88
CA ARG A 18 -7.80 -9.74 9.38
C ARG A 18 -8.61 -10.78 8.63
N SER A 19 -7.96 -11.46 7.68
CA SER A 19 -8.53 -12.58 6.92
C SER A 19 -9.80 -12.25 6.13
N LEU A 20 -10.01 -10.97 5.81
CA LEU A 20 -11.08 -10.51 4.93
C LEU A 20 -10.61 -10.49 3.47
N ASP A 21 -11.54 -10.67 2.54
CA ASP A 21 -11.29 -10.37 1.14
C ASP A 21 -11.16 -8.85 0.92
N VAL A 22 -10.73 -8.47 -0.29
CA VAL A 22 -10.42 -7.07 -0.62
C VAL A 22 -11.63 -6.13 -0.49
N ASP A 23 -12.84 -6.61 -0.78
CA ASP A 23 -14.06 -5.80 -0.72
C ASP A 23 -14.47 -5.57 0.74
N ALA A 24 -14.53 -6.64 1.54
CA ALA A 24 -14.88 -6.54 2.96
C ALA A 24 -13.82 -5.78 3.77
N PHE A 25 -12.54 -5.94 3.43
CA PHE A 25 -11.46 -5.19 4.07
C PHE A 25 -11.57 -3.69 3.76
N ALA A 26 -11.80 -3.30 2.50
CA ALA A 26 -11.90 -1.90 2.10
C ALA A 26 -13.07 -1.19 2.79
N ASP A 27 -14.26 -1.80 2.76
CA ASP A 27 -15.45 -1.29 3.42
C ASP A 27 -15.23 -1.13 4.93
N GLY A 28 -14.69 -2.17 5.58
CA GLY A 28 -14.39 -2.15 7.00
C GLY A 28 -13.36 -1.09 7.38
N LEU A 29 -12.30 -0.93 6.59
CA LEU A 29 -11.26 0.07 6.81
C LEU A 29 -11.80 1.49 6.62
N ALA A 30 -12.57 1.71 5.57
CA ALA A 30 -13.22 2.99 5.29
C ALA A 30 -14.17 3.39 6.42
N TRP A 31 -15.00 2.46 6.90
CA TRP A 31 -15.89 2.68 8.03
C TRP A 31 -15.11 3.13 9.27
N VAL A 32 -14.14 2.33 9.73
CA VAL A 32 -13.43 2.66 10.98
C VAL A 32 -12.60 3.94 10.86
N TRP A 33 -12.11 4.28 9.68
CA TRP A 33 -11.39 5.54 9.43
C TRP A 33 -12.34 6.74 9.47
N GLY A 34 -13.52 6.64 8.87
CA GLY A 34 -14.57 7.65 8.97
C GLY A 34 -14.97 7.92 10.42
N GLU A 35 -15.29 6.86 11.16
CA GLU A 35 -15.67 6.95 12.58
C GLU A 35 -14.56 7.55 13.43
N THR A 36 -13.30 7.15 13.19
CA THR A 36 -12.13 7.71 13.90
C THR A 36 -11.91 9.18 13.58
N THR A 37 -12.30 9.63 12.38
CA THR A 37 -12.23 11.04 12.00
C THR A 37 -13.21 11.88 12.82
N ALA A 38 -14.43 11.38 13.04
CA ALA A 38 -15.45 12.08 13.82
C ALA A 38 -15.04 12.28 15.29
N ILE A 39 -14.24 11.37 15.87
CA ILE A 39 -13.76 11.47 17.25
C ILE A 39 -12.83 12.67 17.46
N HIS A 40 -11.96 12.97 16.48
CA HIS A 40 -10.99 14.07 16.51
C HIS A 40 -10.26 14.24 17.88
N PRO A 41 -9.56 13.20 18.37
CA PRO A 41 -9.09 13.13 19.77
C PRO A 41 -7.95 14.10 20.11
N PHE A 42 -7.23 14.62 19.12
CA PHE A 42 -6.10 15.53 19.35
C PHE A 42 -6.43 16.96 18.94
N ARG A 43 -5.74 17.94 19.54
CA ARG A 43 -5.83 19.36 19.12
C ARG A 43 -5.29 19.58 17.70
N ASP A 44 -4.18 18.92 17.39
CA ASP A 44 -3.51 18.92 16.10
C ASP A 44 -3.04 17.50 15.78
N VAL A 45 -2.59 17.25 14.54
CA VAL A 45 -1.95 16.00 14.12
C VAL A 45 -2.90 14.80 13.89
N ASN A 46 -4.22 14.94 14.05
CA ASN A 46 -5.19 13.86 13.79
C ASN A 46 -4.95 13.15 12.44
N THR A 47 -4.83 13.90 11.35
CA THR A 47 -4.63 13.34 10.01
C THR A 47 -3.37 12.47 9.90
N ARG A 48 -2.24 12.95 10.45
CA ARG A 48 -0.97 12.20 10.39
C ARG A 48 -1.01 10.96 11.26
N SER A 49 -1.57 11.07 12.47
CA SER A 49 -1.72 9.93 13.38
C SER A 49 -2.63 8.85 12.80
N GLN A 50 -3.77 9.24 12.24
CA GLN A 50 -4.69 8.31 11.57
C GLN A 50 -4.03 7.63 10.37
N HIS A 51 -3.35 8.39 9.51
CA HIS A 51 -2.68 7.83 8.34
C HIS A 51 -1.66 6.75 8.74
N VAL A 52 -0.84 7.00 9.75
CA VAL A 52 0.11 6.00 10.29
C VAL A 52 -0.64 4.78 10.84
N PHE A 53 -1.66 5.01 11.67
CA PHE A 53 -2.43 3.93 12.29
C PHE A 53 -3.10 3.02 11.25
N PHE A 54 -3.83 3.58 10.30
CA PHE A 54 -4.56 2.79 9.30
C PHE A 54 -3.64 2.16 8.26
N THR A 55 -2.49 2.76 7.96
CA THR A 55 -1.47 2.10 7.14
C THR A 55 -0.90 0.87 7.84
N GLN A 56 -0.64 0.95 9.15
CA GLN A 56 -0.18 -0.19 9.93
C GLN A 56 -1.25 -1.28 10.03
N LEU A 57 -2.49 -0.89 10.34
CA LEU A 57 -3.61 -1.81 10.41
C LEU A 57 -3.83 -2.56 9.09
N ALA A 58 -3.77 -1.85 7.96
CA ALA A 58 -3.88 -2.50 6.65
C ALA A 58 -2.76 -3.50 6.41
N ARG A 59 -1.53 -3.13 6.75
CA ARG A 59 -0.37 -4.01 6.60
C ARG A 59 -0.48 -5.26 7.47
N ASP A 60 -0.92 -5.12 8.71
CA ASP A 60 -1.15 -6.24 9.63
C ASP A 60 -2.29 -7.17 9.16
N ALA A 61 -3.24 -6.63 8.38
CA ALA A 61 -4.28 -7.40 7.72
C ALA A 61 -3.86 -8.00 6.35
N GLY A 62 -2.61 -7.79 5.91
CA GLY A 62 -2.06 -8.35 4.66
C GLY A 62 -2.18 -7.43 3.44
N TRP A 63 -2.57 -6.16 3.63
CA TRP A 63 -2.83 -5.19 2.57
C TRP A 63 -1.90 -3.98 2.61
N VAL A 64 -1.65 -3.39 1.46
CA VAL A 64 -0.98 -2.10 1.30
C VAL A 64 -1.87 -1.19 0.48
N ILE A 65 -2.01 0.07 0.90
CA ILE A 65 -2.74 1.08 0.13
C ILE A 65 -1.74 1.79 -0.80
N ASP A 66 -1.90 1.62 -2.11
CA ASP A 66 -1.14 2.34 -3.12
C ASP A 66 -1.70 3.75 -3.32
N TRP A 67 -1.10 4.72 -2.65
CA TRP A 67 -1.51 6.12 -2.75
C TRP A 67 -1.15 6.80 -4.07
N SER A 68 -0.44 6.13 -5.00
CA SER A 68 0.08 6.77 -6.22
C SER A 68 -1.01 7.37 -7.11
N GLN A 69 -2.23 6.81 -7.05
CA GLN A 69 -3.37 7.23 -7.86
C GLN A 69 -4.47 7.93 -7.06
N THR A 70 -4.23 8.26 -5.78
CA THR A 70 -5.21 8.94 -4.92
C THR A 70 -4.76 10.37 -4.61
N PRO A 71 -5.38 11.39 -5.23
CA PRO A 71 -5.12 12.79 -4.87
C PRO A 71 -5.43 13.04 -3.39
N GLY A 72 -4.46 13.63 -2.67
CA GLY A 72 -4.56 13.79 -1.22
C GLY A 72 -5.69 14.72 -0.77
N ASP A 73 -6.04 15.71 -1.59
CA ASP A 73 -7.18 16.63 -1.39
C ASP A 73 -8.53 15.92 -1.54
N VAL A 74 -8.67 15.05 -2.54
CA VAL A 74 -9.87 14.21 -2.73
C VAL A 74 -10.06 13.26 -1.54
N PHE A 75 -8.99 12.60 -1.09
CA PHE A 75 -9.06 11.75 0.12
C PHE A 75 -9.40 12.56 1.38
N ALA A 76 -8.85 13.76 1.53
CA ALA A 76 -9.19 14.64 2.64
C ALA A 76 -10.66 15.08 2.61
N HIS A 77 -11.20 15.33 1.42
CA HIS A 77 -12.61 15.65 1.22
C HIS A 77 -13.52 14.46 1.56
N ALA A 78 -13.22 13.26 1.03
CA ALA A 78 -13.96 12.04 1.35
C ALA A 78 -13.98 11.74 2.86
N ARG A 79 -12.84 11.94 3.54
CA ARG A 79 -12.77 11.79 5.01
C ARG A 79 -13.65 12.80 5.76
N THR A 80 -13.82 14.00 5.21
CA THR A 80 -14.71 15.02 5.81
C THR A 80 -16.18 14.65 5.59
N LEU A 81 -16.53 14.18 4.39
CA LEU A 81 -17.87 13.69 4.08
C LEU A 81 -18.26 12.47 4.92
N ALA A 82 -17.31 11.59 5.24
CA ALA A 82 -17.55 10.43 6.10
C ALA A 82 -18.06 10.78 7.51
N ILE A 83 -17.88 12.02 7.98
CA ILE A 83 -18.42 12.49 9.27
C ILE A 83 -19.92 12.79 9.16
N VAL A 84 -20.37 13.28 8.00
CA VAL A 84 -21.72 13.87 7.82
C VAL A 84 -22.64 13.02 6.94
N GLU A 85 -22.08 12.14 6.12
CA GLU A 85 -22.76 11.21 5.23
C GLU A 85 -22.42 9.77 5.67
N ASP A 86 -21.58 9.07 4.91
CA ASP A 86 -21.13 7.71 5.17
C ASP A 86 -19.70 7.49 4.66
N HIS A 87 -19.15 6.30 4.91
CA HIS A 87 -17.78 5.95 4.52
C HIS A 87 -17.60 5.53 3.06
N SER A 88 -18.65 5.54 2.23
CA SER A 88 -18.59 5.05 0.84
C SER A 88 -17.57 5.78 -0.03
N GLY A 89 -17.37 7.08 0.20
CA GLY A 89 -16.35 7.87 -0.49
C GLY A 89 -14.92 7.42 -0.14
N LEU A 90 -14.67 6.99 1.09
CA LEU A 90 -13.38 6.43 1.50
C LEU A 90 -13.17 5.04 0.89
N ASP A 91 -14.21 4.20 0.92
CA ASP A 91 -14.18 2.86 0.30
C ASP A 91 -13.85 2.95 -1.19
N ALA A 92 -14.55 3.83 -1.92
CA ALA A 92 -14.34 4.04 -3.35
C ALA A 92 -12.91 4.49 -3.71
N LEU A 93 -12.20 5.15 -2.79
CA LEU A 93 -10.80 5.54 -2.97
C LEU A 93 -9.82 4.45 -2.52
N ILE A 94 -10.11 3.75 -1.42
CA ILE A 94 -9.22 2.72 -0.85
C ILE A 94 -9.25 1.47 -1.72
N ARG A 95 -10.45 0.96 -2.02
CA ARG A 95 -10.67 -0.33 -2.66
C ARG A 95 -9.89 -0.56 -3.97
N PRO A 96 -9.88 0.37 -4.95
CA PRO A 96 -9.11 0.16 -6.19
C PRO A 96 -7.59 0.26 -5.99
N ASN A 97 -7.13 0.78 -4.85
CA ASN A 97 -5.73 1.00 -4.54
C ASN A 97 -5.16 -0.01 -3.53
N LEU A 98 -5.94 -1.01 -3.12
CA LEU A 98 -5.44 -2.09 -2.28
C LEU A 98 -4.66 -3.11 -3.11
N VAL A 99 -3.45 -3.40 -2.66
CA VAL A 99 -2.61 -4.50 -3.15
C VAL A 99 -2.20 -5.38 -1.98
N THR A 100 -1.86 -6.63 -2.25
CA THR A 100 -1.33 -7.50 -1.21
C THR A 100 0.06 -7.03 -0.77
N VAL A 101 0.45 -7.33 0.46
CA VAL A 101 1.83 -7.10 0.93
C VAL A 101 2.84 -7.80 0.03
N GLU A 102 2.54 -9.02 -0.43
CA GLU A 102 3.41 -9.79 -1.34
C GLU A 102 3.64 -9.06 -2.67
N ASP A 103 2.56 -8.59 -3.32
CA ASP A 103 2.64 -7.85 -4.57
C ASP A 103 3.42 -6.54 -4.41
N SER A 104 3.18 -5.82 -3.32
CA SER A 104 3.91 -4.59 -2.98
C SER A 104 5.41 -4.87 -2.84
N GLU A 105 5.79 -5.90 -2.09
CA GLU A 105 7.19 -6.26 -1.90
C GLU A 105 7.85 -6.73 -3.20
N GLN A 106 7.12 -7.46 -4.05
CA GLN A 106 7.62 -7.87 -5.36
C GLN A 106 7.88 -6.66 -6.27
N ARG A 107 6.97 -5.68 -6.26
CA ARG A 107 7.14 -4.41 -7.00
C ARG A 107 8.34 -3.62 -6.49
N ASP A 108 8.54 -3.53 -5.18
CA ASP A 108 9.67 -2.84 -4.57
C ASP A 108 11.01 -3.50 -4.94
N ARG A 109 11.08 -4.84 -4.90
CA ARG A 109 12.24 -5.60 -5.36
C ARG A 109 12.55 -5.33 -6.85
N LEU A 110 11.52 -5.28 -7.70
CA LEU A 110 11.69 -4.96 -9.12
C LEU A 110 12.23 -3.55 -9.33
N ILE A 111 11.65 -2.55 -8.67
CA ILE A 111 12.10 -1.15 -8.76
C ILE A 111 13.55 -1.02 -8.29
N GLN A 112 13.92 -1.72 -7.21
CA GLN A 112 15.28 -1.72 -6.71
C GLN A 112 16.27 -2.30 -7.74
N HIS A 113 15.97 -3.46 -8.32
CA HIS A 113 16.80 -4.05 -9.38
C HIS A 113 16.90 -3.13 -10.61
N LEU A 114 15.81 -2.47 -11.03
CA LEU A 114 15.85 -1.53 -12.15
C LEU A 114 16.75 -0.32 -11.87
N LYS A 115 16.71 0.22 -10.65
CA LYS A 115 17.60 1.32 -10.22
C LYS A 115 19.06 0.90 -10.27
N GLU A 116 19.39 -0.28 -9.75
CA GLU A 116 20.75 -0.84 -9.77
C GLU A 116 21.27 -1.06 -11.19
N HIS A 117 20.43 -1.61 -12.07
CA HIS A 117 20.80 -1.83 -13.47
C HIS A 117 21.02 -0.51 -14.22
N THR A 118 20.16 0.50 -13.99
CA THR A 118 20.31 1.84 -14.58
C THR A 118 21.58 2.54 -14.08
N GLN A 119 21.90 2.41 -12.79
CA GLN A 119 23.18 2.88 -12.24
C GLN A 119 24.37 2.22 -12.93
N GLY A 120 24.25 0.94 -13.27
CA GLY A 120 25.26 0.18 -14.02
C GLY A 120 25.54 0.69 -15.44
N PHE A 121 24.58 1.36 -16.08
CA PHE A 121 24.75 2.01 -17.40
C PHE A 121 25.28 3.45 -17.30
N THR A 122 24.90 4.16 -16.25
CA THR A 122 25.29 5.56 -16.04
C THR A 122 26.67 5.70 -15.39
N THR A 123 27.17 4.65 -14.74
CA THR A 123 28.51 4.61 -14.13
C THR A 123 29.53 4.05 -15.11
N ARG A 124 30.70 4.71 -15.25
CA ARG A 124 31.82 4.19 -16.03
C ARG A 124 32.34 2.89 -15.41
N LYS A 125 32.02 1.74 -16.01
CA LYS A 125 32.57 0.44 -15.64
C LYS A 125 33.94 0.23 -16.29
N THR A 126 34.80 -0.55 -15.63
CA THR A 126 36.01 -1.13 -16.24
C THR A 126 35.60 -2.01 -17.43
N ALA A 127 36.39 -1.96 -18.51
CA ALA A 127 36.14 -2.79 -19.69
C ALA A 127 36.21 -4.28 -19.29
N ARG A 128 35.15 -5.05 -19.58
CA ARG A 128 35.14 -6.51 -19.44
C ARG A 128 35.81 -7.14 -20.65
N ASP A 129 36.43 -8.31 -20.46
CA ASP A 129 37.01 -9.12 -21.52
C ASP A 129 35.92 -9.57 -22.52
N PRO A 130 36.04 -9.25 -23.83
CA PRO A 130 35.07 -9.63 -24.86
C PRO A 130 34.78 -11.14 -24.92
N ASP A 131 35.79 -12.00 -24.74
CA ASP A 131 35.62 -13.45 -24.82
C ASP A 131 34.73 -13.97 -23.67
N VAL A 132 34.74 -13.29 -22.52
CA VAL A 132 33.85 -13.60 -21.40
C VAL A 132 32.41 -13.20 -21.74
N LEU A 133 32.21 -12.04 -22.37
CA LEU A 133 30.89 -11.54 -22.75
C LEU A 133 30.23 -12.45 -23.79
N ASP A 134 30.97 -12.87 -24.81
CA ASP A 134 30.47 -13.74 -25.87
C ASP A 134 30.04 -15.11 -25.31
N ARG A 135 30.84 -15.70 -24.42
CA ARG A 135 30.47 -16.94 -23.72
C ARG A 135 29.19 -16.80 -22.88
N GLU A 136 29.05 -15.69 -22.13
CA GLU A 136 27.84 -15.43 -21.33
C GLU A 136 26.58 -15.29 -22.20
N LEU A 137 26.72 -14.58 -23.33
CA LEU A 137 25.62 -14.35 -24.28
C LEU A 137 25.20 -15.63 -24.99
N ASP A 138 26.15 -16.45 -25.43
CA ASP A 138 25.86 -17.72 -26.10
C ASP A 138 25.21 -18.73 -25.15
N ALA A 139 25.66 -18.78 -23.89
CA ALA A 139 24.99 -19.58 -22.86
C ALA A 139 23.54 -19.12 -22.62
N ALA A 140 23.26 -17.81 -22.67
CA ALA A 140 21.90 -17.29 -22.55
C ALA A 140 21.03 -17.66 -23.77
N ARG A 141 21.58 -17.60 -24.98
CA ARG A 141 20.89 -18.04 -26.21
C ARG A 141 20.55 -19.53 -26.19
N GLU A 142 21.42 -20.36 -25.62
CA GLU A 142 21.17 -21.80 -25.48
C GLU A 142 20.07 -22.10 -24.46
N ARG A 143 20.09 -21.44 -23.30
CA ARG A 143 18.99 -21.52 -22.31
C ARG A 143 17.65 -21.16 -22.92
N ARG A 144 17.60 -20.16 -23.81
CA ARG A 144 16.34 -19.76 -24.48
C ARG A 144 15.81 -20.81 -25.46
N ARG A 145 16.70 -21.55 -26.13
CA ARG A 145 16.34 -22.61 -27.09
C ARG A 145 15.84 -23.88 -26.41
N THR A 146 16.13 -24.06 -25.12
CA THR A 146 15.78 -25.24 -24.32
C THR A 146 14.55 -25.04 -23.42
N LEU A 147 13.95 -23.83 -23.44
CA LEU A 147 12.65 -23.48 -22.82
C LEU A 147 11.52 -23.56 -23.85
#